data_AF-F3KGH8-F1
#
_entry.id   AF-F3KGH8-F1
#
_cell.length_a   1.000
_cell.length_b   1.000
_cell.length_c   1.000
_cell.angle_alpha   90.00
_cell.angle_beta   90.00
_cell.angle_gamma   90.00
#
_symmetry.space_group_name_H-M   'P 1'
#
loop_
_entity.id
_entity.type
_entity.pdbx_description
1 polymer ?
#
loop_
_entity_poly.entity_id
_entity_poly.type
_entity_poly.pdbx_seq_one_letter_code
_entity_poly.pdbx_strand_id
1 'polypeptide(L)'
;MFLGIRNRHILLLILVMAGIALSVSGTAITMLYQTAIQQQAMRLAETVQSQARFLEAVARFDARFSREDVPGGAFAATFQQIREAHELFKGFGKTGEFALAKRDGEQMVFLLAQRDESSKNADISRIVPMQGGLAQPMREALKGHSGTLVGLDYRGFKVLAAY
;
A
#
# COMPACT_ATOMS: atom_id res chain seq x y z
N MET A 1 -3.54 -60.55 25.00
CA MET A 1 -2.78 -59.98 23.85
C MET A 1 -3.66 -59.24 22.83
N PHE A 2 -4.97 -59.53 22.72
CA PHE A 2 -5.88 -58.87 21.75
C PHE A 2 -6.26 -57.40 22.04
N LEU A 3 -6.12 -56.91 23.29
CA LEU A 3 -6.49 -55.52 23.64
C LEU A 3 -5.54 -54.46 23.03
N GLY A 4 -4.27 -54.79 22.80
CA GLY A 4 -3.28 -53.85 22.24
C GLY A 4 -3.47 -53.55 20.76
N ILE A 5 -4.01 -54.50 19.99
CA ILE A 5 -4.21 -54.38 18.54
C ILE A 5 -5.39 -53.45 18.24
N ARG A 6 -6.51 -53.59 18.98
CA ARG A 6 -7.69 -52.72 18.85
C ARG A 6 -7.36 -51.25 19.14
N ASN A 7 -6.59 -50.99 20.20
CA ASN A 7 -6.19 -49.62 20.55
C ASN A 7 -5.24 -49.01 19.50
N ARG A 8 -4.36 -49.83 18.88
CA ARG A 8 -3.49 -49.39 17.78
C ARG A 8 -4.27 -48.99 16.54
N HIS A 9 -5.31 -49.74 16.18
CA HIS A 9 -6.17 -49.38 15.04
C HIS A 9 -6.98 -48.10 15.30
N ILE A 10 -7.52 -47.93 16.51
CA ILE A 10 -8.23 -46.69 16.89
C ILE A 10 -7.27 -45.50 16.87
N LEU A 11 -6.06 -45.63 17.40
CA LEU A 11 -5.04 -44.58 17.35
C LEU A 11 -4.65 -44.22 15.91
N LEU A 12 -4.50 -45.21 15.02
CA LEU A 12 -4.23 -44.98 13.61
C LEU A 12 -5.37 -44.22 12.93
N LEU A 13 -6.64 -44.57 13.18
CA LEU A 13 -7.79 -43.86 12.63
C LEU A 13 -7.87 -42.42 13.14
N ILE A 14 -7.60 -42.18 14.42
CA ILE A 14 -7.55 -40.84 15.00
C ILE A 14 -6.45 -40.01 14.33
N LEU A 15 -5.26 -40.58 14.15
CA LEU A 15 -4.16 -39.89 13.47
C LEU A 15 -4.48 -39.58 12.00
N VAL A 16 -5.13 -40.50 11.29
CA VAL A 16 -5.55 -40.29 9.90
C VAL A 16 -6.59 -39.16 9.82
N MET A 17 -7.62 -39.19 10.67
CA MET A 17 -8.65 -38.15 10.72
C MET A 17 -8.06 -36.78 11.10
N ALA A 18 -7.15 -36.74 12.08
CA ALA A 18 -6.44 -35.53 12.45
C ALA A 18 -5.59 -35.01 11.29
N GLY A 19 -4.88 -35.88 10.58
CA GLY A 19 -4.08 -35.52 9.41
C GLY A 19 -4.92 -34.94 8.27
N ILE A 20 -6.08 -35.54 7.98
CA ILE A 20 -7.03 -35.03 6.98
C ILE A 20 -7.55 -33.66 7.40
N ALA A 21 -8.01 -33.52 8.65
CA ALA A 21 -8.54 -32.26 9.17
C ALA A 21 -7.50 -31.12 9.11
N LEU A 22 -6.24 -31.41 9.48
CA LEU A 22 -5.14 -30.45 9.40
C LEU A 22 -4.84 -30.07 7.95
N SER A 23 -4.84 -31.03 7.03
CA SER A 23 -4.56 -30.79 5.61
C SER A 23 -5.64 -29.93 4.94
N VAL A 24 -6.92 -30.23 5.21
CA VAL A 24 -8.05 -29.46 4.71
C VAL A 24 -8.03 -28.04 5.28
N SER A 25 -7.82 -27.90 6.60
CA SER A 25 -7.74 -26.60 7.26
C SER A 25 -6.57 -25.76 6.74
N GLY A 26 -5.38 -26.35 6.61
CA GLY A 26 -4.20 -25.65 6.08
C GLY A 26 -4.40 -25.18 4.64
N THR A 27 -5.04 -25.99 3.80
CA THR A 27 -5.38 -25.61 2.43
C THR A 27 -6.38 -24.46 2.39
N ALA A 28 -7.45 -24.55 3.18
CA ALA A 28 -8.47 -23.51 3.27
C ALA A 28 -7.88 -22.18 3.75
N ILE A 29 -7.06 -22.19 4.80
CA ILE A 29 -6.39 -21.00 5.33
C ILE A 29 -5.50 -20.36 4.26
N THR A 30 -4.74 -21.17 3.52
CA THR A 30 -3.85 -20.67 2.45
C THR A 30 -4.66 -20.00 1.33
N MET A 31 -5.75 -20.62 0.89
CA MET A 31 -6.64 -20.05 -0.12
C MET A 31 -7.28 -18.73 0.35
N LEU A 32 -7.76 -18.68 1.60
CA LEU A 32 -8.34 -17.47 2.18
C LEU A 32 -7.33 -16.33 2.28
N TYR A 33 -6.09 -16.64 2.70
CA TYR A 33 -5.03 -15.64 2.79
C TYR A 33 -4.67 -15.04 1.43
N GLN A 34 -4.48 -15.90 0.41
CA GLN A 34 -4.19 -15.44 -0.95
C GLN A 34 -5.33 -14.60 -1.52
N THR A 35 -6.57 -15.04 -1.31
CA THR A 35 -7.76 -14.30 -1.74
C THR A 35 -7.85 -12.94 -1.06
N ALA A 36 -7.58 -12.86 0.24
CA ALA A 36 -7.60 -11.60 0.97
C ALA A 36 -6.54 -10.61 0.45
N ILE A 37 -5.33 -11.07 0.14
CA ILE A 37 -4.27 -10.24 -0.44
C ILE A 37 -4.67 -9.75 -1.84
N GLN A 38 -5.22 -10.63 -2.69
CA GLN A 38 -5.67 -10.24 -4.03
C GLN A 38 -6.82 -9.23 -4.00
N GLN A 39 -7.81 -9.46 -3.12
CA GLN A 39 -8.90 -8.51 -2.92
C GLN A 39 -8.41 -7.16 -2.41
N GLN A 40 -7.47 -7.17 -1.47
CA GLN A 40 -6.87 -5.94 -0.97
C GLN A 40 -6.12 -5.20 -2.09
N ALA A 41 -5.35 -5.91 -2.93
CA ALA A 41 -4.65 -5.32 -4.06
C ALA A 41 -5.62 -4.65 -5.05
N MET A 42 -6.70 -5.33 -5.44
CA MET A 42 -7.73 -4.76 -6.32
C MET A 42 -8.37 -3.50 -5.73
N ARG A 43 -8.72 -3.54 -4.44
CA ARG A 43 -9.28 -2.36 -3.75
C ARG A 43 -8.31 -1.19 -3.71
N LEU A 44 -7.02 -1.44 -3.44
CA LEU A 44 -6.00 -0.39 -3.49
C LEU A 44 -5.88 0.20 -4.89
N ALA A 45 -5.86 -0.64 -5.93
CA ALA A 45 -5.79 -0.18 -7.32
C ALA A 45 -6.98 0.70 -7.72
N GLU A 46 -8.20 0.25 -7.43
CA GLU A 46 -9.43 1.03 -7.68
C GLU A 46 -9.39 2.37 -6.95
N THR A 47 -8.94 2.36 -5.69
CA THR A 47 -8.85 3.57 -4.86
C THR A 47 -7.83 4.56 -5.42
N VAL A 48 -6.60 4.11 -5.67
CA VAL A 48 -5.53 4.97 -6.21
C VAL A 48 -5.90 5.51 -7.59
N GLN A 49 -6.48 4.68 -8.46
CA GLN A 49 -6.91 5.12 -9.79
C GLN A 49 -8.05 6.17 -9.71
N SER A 50 -9.00 5.98 -8.80
CA SER A 50 -10.06 6.97 -8.54
C SER A 50 -9.48 8.29 -8.03
N GLN A 51 -8.57 8.22 -7.06
CA GLN A 51 -7.92 9.40 -6.48
C GLN A 51 -7.04 10.13 -7.50
N ALA A 52 -6.30 9.41 -8.34
CA ALA A 52 -5.51 9.99 -9.42
C ALA A 52 -6.40 10.77 -10.39
N ARG A 53 -7.52 10.18 -10.84
CA ARG A 53 -8.49 10.87 -11.72
C ARG A 53 -9.12 12.10 -11.06
N PHE A 54 -9.42 12.03 -9.77
CA PHE A 54 -9.93 13.18 -9.02
C PHE A 54 -8.88 14.30 -8.95
N LEU A 55 -7.65 13.95 -8.61
CA LEU A 55 -6.52 14.89 -8.54
C LEU A 55 -6.23 15.53 -9.89
N GLU A 56 -6.29 14.77 -10.99
CA GLU A 56 -6.18 15.29 -12.36
C GLU A 56 -7.31 16.27 -12.70
N ALA A 57 -8.54 15.99 -12.26
CA ALA A 57 -9.68 16.88 -12.49
C ALA A 57 -9.52 18.21 -11.75
N VAL A 58 -9.07 18.18 -10.48
CA VAL A 58 -8.76 19.37 -9.68
C VAL A 58 -7.61 20.14 -10.32
N ALA A 59 -6.50 19.46 -10.66
CA ALA A 59 -5.35 20.08 -11.32
C ALA A 59 -5.75 20.77 -12.64
N ARG A 60 -6.61 20.15 -13.43
CA ARG A 60 -7.11 20.74 -14.68
C ARG A 60 -8.01 21.95 -14.44
N PHE A 61 -8.79 21.96 -13.36
CA PHE A 61 -9.61 23.11 -12.96
C PHE A 61 -8.70 24.28 -12.55
N ASP A 62 -7.78 24.05 -11.62
CA ASP A 62 -6.84 25.08 -11.16
C ASP A 62 -5.94 25.61 -12.29
N ALA A 63 -5.54 24.73 -13.22
CA ALA A 63 -4.79 25.13 -14.40
C ALA A 63 -5.56 26.05 -15.35
N ARG A 64 -6.89 26.13 -15.25
CA ARG A 64 -7.73 27.04 -16.05
C ARG A 64 -8.11 28.30 -15.30
N PHE A 65 -8.40 28.19 -14.01
CA PHE A 65 -9.02 29.27 -13.24
C PHE A 65 -8.12 29.88 -12.17
N SER A 66 -7.18 29.13 -11.61
CA SER A 66 -6.41 29.54 -10.42
C SER A 66 -4.95 29.95 -10.75
N ARG A 67 -4.67 30.35 -12.00
CA ARG A 67 -3.29 30.67 -12.45
C ARG A 67 -2.74 31.94 -11.83
N GLU A 68 -3.56 32.97 -11.67
CA GLU A 68 -3.16 34.30 -11.21
C GLU A 68 -3.67 34.60 -9.80
N ASP A 69 -4.68 33.86 -9.33
CA ASP A 69 -5.35 34.10 -8.06
C ASP A 69 -4.57 33.56 -6.84
N VAL A 70 -3.63 32.63 -7.06
CA VAL A 70 -2.86 31.97 -6.00
C VAL A 70 -1.36 32.17 -6.22
N PRO A 71 -0.60 32.68 -5.23
CA PRO A 71 0.86 32.71 -5.29
C PRO A 71 1.44 31.31 -5.52
N GLY A 72 2.24 31.14 -6.58
CA GLY A 72 2.73 29.82 -7.02
C GLY A 72 1.84 29.13 -8.07
N GLY A 73 0.75 29.78 -8.47
CA GLY A 73 -0.11 29.39 -9.59
C GLY A 73 -0.90 28.11 -9.36
N ALA A 74 -1.35 27.52 -10.47
CA ALA A 74 -2.24 26.36 -10.46
C ALA A 74 -1.71 25.16 -9.67
N PHE A 75 -0.40 24.88 -9.75
CA PHE A 75 0.20 23.77 -9.00
C PHE A 75 0.10 24.00 -7.49
N ALA A 76 0.38 25.22 -7.02
CA ALA A 76 0.30 25.55 -5.60
C ALA A 76 -1.16 25.47 -5.10
N ALA A 77 -2.12 25.94 -5.89
CA ALA A 77 -3.55 25.84 -5.59
C ALA A 77 -4.00 24.39 -5.43
N THR A 78 -3.64 23.52 -6.38
CA THR A 78 -3.99 22.09 -6.30
C THR A 78 -3.29 21.40 -5.14
N PHE A 79 -1.98 21.64 -4.97
CA PHE A 79 -1.21 21.02 -3.90
C PHE A 79 -1.72 21.42 -2.52
N GLN A 80 -2.10 22.69 -2.33
CA GLN A 80 -2.69 23.18 -1.09
C GLN A 80 -3.99 22.43 -0.75
N GLN A 81 -4.91 22.29 -1.71
CA GLN A 81 -6.17 21.55 -1.50
C GLN A 81 -5.93 20.08 -1.12
N ILE A 82 -4.97 19.42 -1.78
CA ILE A 82 -4.65 18.02 -1.47
C ILE A 82 -4.01 17.93 -0.07
N ARG A 83 -3.09 18.84 0.28
CA ARG A 83 -2.46 18.87 1.61
C ARG A 83 -3.51 19.07 2.70
N GLU A 84 -4.41 20.03 2.54
CA GLU A 84 -5.49 20.28 3.50
C GLU A 84 -6.42 19.07 3.67
N ALA A 85 -6.80 18.43 2.55
CA ALA A 85 -7.58 17.20 2.60
C ALA A 85 -6.83 16.06 3.29
N HIS A 86 -5.51 15.97 3.09
CA HIS A 86 -4.66 14.95 3.68
C HIS A 86 -4.42 15.16 5.18
N GLU A 87 -4.28 16.41 5.66
CA GLU A 87 -4.15 16.72 7.08
C GLU A 87 -5.34 16.24 7.92
N LEU A 88 -6.54 16.24 7.31
CA LEU A 88 -7.75 15.72 7.93
C LEU A 88 -7.82 14.18 7.89
N PHE A 89 -6.96 13.51 7.13
CA PHE A 89 -7.02 12.08 6.88
C PHE A 89 -5.88 11.32 7.54
N LYS A 90 -6.18 10.51 8.56
CA LYS A 90 -5.13 9.82 9.36
C LYS A 90 -4.49 8.57 8.71
N GLY A 91 -4.81 8.27 7.45
CA GLY A 91 -4.54 6.97 6.82
C GLY A 91 -5.77 6.05 6.85
N PHE A 92 -5.62 4.82 6.33
CA PHE A 92 -6.71 3.83 6.31
C PHE A 92 -6.27 2.47 6.88
N GLY A 93 -7.21 1.78 7.51
CA GLY A 93 -6.89 0.54 8.23
C GLY A 93 -5.91 0.77 9.38
N LYS A 94 -5.11 -0.26 9.72
CA LYS A 94 -4.11 -0.16 10.79
C LYS A 94 -2.78 0.44 10.32
N THR A 95 -2.40 0.19 9.06
CA THR A 95 -1.07 0.47 8.50
C THR A 95 -1.12 1.10 7.12
N GLY A 96 -2.32 1.40 6.59
CA GLY A 96 -2.46 1.97 5.25
C GLY A 96 -2.27 3.47 5.25
N GLU A 97 -1.59 3.97 4.23
CA GLU A 97 -1.32 5.39 4.03
C GLU A 97 -1.50 5.75 2.55
N PHE A 98 -1.75 7.04 2.29
CA PHE A 98 -1.56 7.61 0.96
C PHE A 98 -0.24 8.35 0.95
N ALA A 99 0.57 8.11 -0.07
CA ALA A 99 1.80 8.84 -0.30
C ALA A 99 1.68 9.55 -1.66
N LEU A 100 2.22 10.77 -1.73
CA LEU A 100 2.33 11.53 -2.96
C LEU A 100 3.77 12.01 -3.08
N ALA A 101 4.37 11.85 -4.25
CA ALA A 101 5.69 12.37 -4.54
C ALA A 101 5.72 13.04 -5.90
N LYS A 102 6.70 13.92 -6.10
CA LYS A 102 7.11 14.43 -7.39
C LYS A 102 8.48 13.88 -7.74
N ARG A 103 8.76 13.74 -9.03
CA ARG A 103 10.12 13.52 -9.51
C ARG A 103 10.80 14.87 -9.69
N ASP A 104 12.00 15.00 -9.13
CA ASP A 104 12.88 16.16 -9.29
C ASP A 104 14.26 15.67 -9.74
N GLY A 105 14.47 15.66 -11.05
CA GLY A 105 15.64 15.03 -11.67
C GLY A 105 15.77 13.54 -11.31
N GLU A 106 16.85 13.19 -10.62
CA GLU A 106 17.16 11.84 -10.14
C GLU A 106 16.66 11.56 -8.72
N GLN A 107 15.75 12.41 -8.21
CA GLN A 107 15.20 12.30 -6.86
C GLN A 107 13.68 12.17 -6.89
N MET A 108 13.15 11.43 -5.93
CA MET A 108 11.74 11.34 -5.58
C MET A 108 11.51 12.21 -4.36
N VAL A 109 10.82 13.32 -4.53
CA VAL A 109 10.49 14.25 -3.45
C VAL A 109 9.08 13.96 -2.97
N PHE A 110 8.95 13.33 -1.81
CA PHE A 110 7.67 13.06 -1.17
C PHE A 110 7.03 14.36 -0.70
N LEU A 111 5.88 14.65 -1.29
CA LEU A 111 5.06 15.83 -1.02
C LEU A 111 4.06 15.56 0.12
N LEU A 112 3.55 14.33 0.18
CA LEU A 112 2.70 13.83 1.26
C LEU A 112 3.25 12.48 1.70
N ALA A 113 3.60 12.36 2.98
CA ALA A 113 4.00 11.12 3.61
C ALA A 113 3.57 11.19 5.08
N GLN A 114 2.79 10.21 5.53
CA GLN A 114 2.27 10.18 6.89
C GLN A 114 2.74 8.93 7.63
N ARG A 115 3.55 9.15 8.68
CA ARG A 115 3.18 9.00 10.10
C ARG A 115 4.48 9.06 10.92
N ASP A 116 4.74 10.21 11.52
CA ASP A 116 5.20 10.33 12.92
C ASP A 116 5.45 11.80 13.28
N GLU A 117 4.58 12.35 14.14
CA GLU A 117 4.91 13.53 14.95
C GLU A 117 5.97 13.22 16.02
N SER A 118 6.40 11.96 16.15
CA SER A 118 7.28 11.49 17.22
C SER A 118 8.70 11.12 16.76
N SER A 119 8.98 11.10 15.46
CA SER A 119 10.31 10.74 14.96
C SER A 119 11.12 12.00 14.69
N LYS A 120 12.09 12.28 15.56
CA LYS A 120 13.12 13.33 15.41
C LYS A 120 14.01 13.18 14.15
N ASN A 121 13.71 12.23 13.27
CA ASN A 121 14.39 11.97 11.99
C ASN A 121 13.53 12.36 10.76
N ALA A 122 12.66 13.36 10.90
CA ALA A 122 11.73 13.83 9.86
C ALA A 122 12.40 14.30 8.55
N ASP A 123 13.72 14.55 8.53
CA ASP A 123 14.44 15.05 7.36
C ASP A 123 14.93 13.97 6.38
N ILE A 124 15.09 12.71 6.82
CA ILE A 124 15.68 11.67 5.97
C ILE A 124 14.68 11.15 4.91
N SER A 125 13.39 11.40 5.10
CA SER A 125 12.31 10.70 4.40
C SER A 125 11.58 11.49 3.31
N ARG A 126 11.98 12.74 3.02
CA ARG A 126 11.36 13.53 1.95
C ARG A 126 11.99 13.31 0.59
N ILE A 127 13.24 12.88 0.52
CA ILE A 127 13.98 12.77 -0.73
C ILE A 127 14.59 11.38 -0.82
N VAL A 128 14.13 10.57 -1.77
CA VAL A 128 14.66 9.23 -2.03
C VAL A 128 15.24 9.21 -3.45
N PRO A 129 16.45 8.69 -3.68
CA PRO A 129 17.00 8.60 -5.03
C PRO A 129 16.12 7.73 -5.95
N MET A 130 15.93 8.16 -7.20
CA MET A 130 15.21 7.39 -8.23
C MET A 130 15.86 6.01 -8.48
N GLN A 131 17.17 5.92 -8.25
CA GLN A 131 17.96 4.70 -8.34
C GLN A 131 18.14 4.08 -6.94
N GLY A 132 17.85 2.79 -6.78
CA GLY A 132 18.07 2.09 -5.52
C GLY A 132 17.04 1.01 -5.21
N GLY A 133 17.01 0.52 -3.98
CA GLY A 133 16.07 -0.54 -3.54
C GLY A 133 14.77 -0.03 -2.92
N LEU A 134 14.75 1.20 -2.42
CA LEU A 134 13.62 1.78 -1.64
C LEU A 134 12.54 2.40 -2.53
N ALA A 135 11.35 2.58 -1.95
CA ALA A 135 10.21 3.25 -2.57
C ALA A 135 9.83 2.65 -3.94
N GLN A 136 9.87 1.32 -4.07
CA GLN A 136 9.59 0.64 -5.33
C GLN A 136 8.22 0.99 -5.92
N PRO A 137 7.11 1.00 -5.15
CA PRO A 137 5.80 1.37 -5.69
C PRO A 137 5.79 2.81 -6.21
N MET A 138 6.33 3.76 -5.43
CA MET A 138 6.35 5.18 -5.80
C MET A 138 7.19 5.42 -7.06
N ARG A 139 8.29 4.70 -7.22
CA ARG A 139 9.12 4.78 -8.42
C ARG A 139 8.36 4.36 -9.67
N GLU A 140 7.57 3.30 -9.59
CA GLU A 140 6.76 2.87 -10.73
C GLU A 140 5.66 3.90 -11.04
N ALA A 141 5.02 4.49 -10.03
CA ALA A 141 4.11 5.62 -10.18
C ALA A 141 4.77 6.82 -10.90
N LEU A 142 5.96 7.23 -10.45
CA LEU A 142 6.70 8.36 -11.02
C LEU A 142 7.27 8.10 -12.42
N LYS A 143 7.31 6.84 -12.86
CA LYS A 143 7.57 6.46 -14.26
C LYS A 143 6.31 6.51 -15.14
N GLY A 144 5.14 6.78 -14.55
CA GLY A 144 3.85 6.79 -15.24
C GLY A 144 3.23 5.40 -15.39
N HIS A 145 3.72 4.39 -14.67
CA HIS A 145 3.08 3.08 -14.64
C HIS A 145 1.95 3.08 -13.61
N SER A 146 1.01 2.16 -13.80
CA SER A 146 -0.08 1.89 -12.86
C SER A 146 -0.14 0.40 -12.54
N GLY A 147 -0.44 0.04 -11.30
CA GLY A 147 -0.63 -1.36 -10.94
C GLY A 147 -0.60 -1.62 -9.45
N THR A 148 -0.37 -2.89 -9.08
CA THR A 148 -0.12 -3.27 -7.69
C THR A 148 1.14 -4.11 -7.60
N LEU A 149 1.87 -3.98 -6.50
CA LEU A 149 3.02 -4.81 -6.21
C LEU A 149 3.24 -4.97 -4.71
N VAL A 150 4.01 -6.00 -4.35
CA VAL A 150 4.57 -6.15 -3.01
C VAL A 150 6.04 -5.77 -3.06
N GLY A 151 6.41 -4.66 -2.44
CA GLY A 151 7.74 -4.07 -2.57
C GLY A 151 8.13 -3.22 -1.38
N LEU A 152 9.36 -2.71 -1.37
CA LEU A 152 9.86 -1.85 -0.29
C LEU A 152 9.27 -0.44 -0.40
N ASP A 153 8.71 0.07 0.69
CA ASP A 153 8.32 1.48 0.84
C ASP A 153 9.56 2.38 1.00
N TYR A 154 9.33 3.69 1.20
CA TYR A 154 10.42 4.66 1.40
C TYR A 154 11.12 4.51 2.77
N ARG A 155 10.52 3.77 3.72
CA ARG A 155 11.10 3.42 5.02
C ARG A 155 11.83 2.07 5.01
N GLY A 156 11.73 1.31 3.91
CA GLY A 156 12.32 -0.01 3.77
C GLY A 156 11.44 -1.16 4.28
N PHE A 157 10.16 -0.93 4.55
CA PHE A 157 9.21 -1.99 4.88
C PHE A 157 8.60 -2.60 3.62
N LYS A 158 8.42 -3.92 3.63
CA LYS A 158 7.68 -4.62 2.56
C LYS A 158 6.19 -4.35 2.71
N VAL A 159 5.59 -3.72 1.70
CA VAL A 159 4.18 -3.31 1.69
C VAL A 159 3.48 -3.82 0.43
N LEU A 160 2.18 -4.10 0.53
CA LEU A 160 1.30 -4.21 -0.63
C LEU A 160 0.84 -2.80 -0.99
N ALA A 161 1.16 -2.35 -2.20
CA ALA A 161 0.84 -1.01 -2.66
C ALA A 161 0.20 -1.03 -4.05
N ALA A 162 -0.67 -0.05 -4.29
CA ALA A 162 -1.05 0.36 -5.63
C ALA A 162 -0.40 1.70 -5.96
N TYR A 163 -0.14 1.92 -7.24
CA TYR A 163 0.51 3.09 -7.79
C TYR A 163 -0.07 3.43 -9.16
#